data_AF-A0A2E4PAV3-F1
#
_entry.id   AF-A0A2E4PAV3-F1
#
_cell.length_a   1.000
_cell.length_b   1.000
_cell.length_c   1.000
_cell.angle_alpha   90.00
_cell.angle_beta   90.00
_cell.angle_gamma   90.00
#
_symmetry.space_group_name_H-M   'P 1'
#
loop_
_entity.id
_entity.type
_entity.pdbx_description
1 polymer ?
#
loop_
_entity_poly.entity_id
_entity_poly.type
_entity_poly.pdbx_seq_one_letter_code
_entity_poly.pdbx_strand_id
1 'polypeptide(L)'
;MSCKTYIDIRQSSHFTDSYKFHFYNDFNEFYYYSKVYGTSGKAIYYPNHFKIKLPKKIITWGASDNNFFFEYNSKQIIWIKSAYENSKEEKNWMIYDYCCDNIDKDRHFLWYWEERRYNSKYLSLKNTNRVSKKYSNGKIDIILFNIKEENITEYLELVKSLKLITYERNGNGSN
;
A
#
# COMPACT_ATOMS: atom_id res chain seq x y z
N MET A 1 4.97 -27.14 13.15
CA MET A 1 5.33 -26.69 11.79
C MET A 1 4.30 -25.68 11.31
N SER A 2 4.65 -24.40 11.19
CA SER A 2 3.77 -23.41 10.54
C SER A 2 4.28 -23.24 9.11
N CYS A 3 3.62 -23.92 8.17
CA CYS A 3 3.88 -23.70 6.75
C CYS A 3 3.18 -22.39 6.37
N LYS A 4 3.92 -21.28 6.43
CA LYS A 4 3.45 -20.02 5.82
C LYS A 4 3.29 -20.26 4.34
N THR A 5 2.06 -20.34 3.86
CA THR A 5 1.79 -20.36 2.44
C THR A 5 1.53 -18.94 1.97
N TYR A 6 2.28 -18.49 0.98
CA TYR A 6 2.07 -17.19 0.36
C TYR A 6 0.84 -17.23 -0.55
N ILE A 7 0.09 -16.12 -0.56
CA ILE A 7 -1.16 -16.01 -1.32
C ILE A 7 -0.91 -16.03 -2.84
N ASP A 8 0.27 -15.58 -3.26
CA ASP A 8 0.66 -15.37 -4.66
C ASP A 8 1.39 -16.56 -5.29
N ILE A 9 1.39 -17.72 -4.62
CA ILE A 9 1.93 -18.99 -5.11
C ILE A 9 0.80 -19.97 -5.51
N ARG A 10 -0.39 -19.84 -4.93
CA ARG A 10 -1.48 -20.82 -5.12
C ARG A 10 -2.43 -20.49 -6.26
N GLN A 11 -2.43 -19.27 -6.76
CA GLN A 11 -3.41 -18.78 -7.75
C GLN A 11 -2.70 -17.92 -8.78
N SER A 12 -3.26 -17.80 -9.98
CA SER A 12 -2.77 -16.89 -11.03
C SER A 12 -3.27 -15.45 -10.82
N SER A 13 -4.41 -15.30 -10.15
CA SER A 13 -5.02 -14.00 -9.87
C SER A 13 -6.13 -14.07 -8.82
N HIS A 14 -6.47 -12.92 -8.23
CA HIS A 14 -7.60 -12.76 -7.32
C HIS A 14 -8.36 -11.47 -7.69
N PHE A 15 -9.70 -11.54 -7.75
CA PHE A 15 -10.51 -10.42 -8.25
C PHE A 15 -11.73 -10.17 -7.37
N THR A 16 -12.05 -8.89 -7.16
CA THR A 16 -13.33 -8.44 -6.62
C THR A 16 -13.83 -7.24 -7.41
N ASP A 17 -14.99 -6.73 -7.03
CA ASP A 17 -15.52 -5.48 -7.57
C ASP A 17 -14.64 -4.25 -7.33
N SER A 18 -13.81 -4.28 -6.28
CA SER A 18 -13.04 -3.11 -5.84
C SER A 18 -11.54 -3.22 -6.12
N TYR A 19 -11.03 -4.39 -6.50
CA TYR A 19 -9.62 -4.58 -6.81
C TYR A 19 -9.35 -5.83 -7.65
N LYS A 20 -8.18 -5.83 -8.31
CA LYS A 20 -7.65 -6.98 -9.05
C LYS A 20 -6.20 -7.24 -8.66
N PHE A 21 -5.86 -8.51 -8.49
CA PHE A 21 -4.52 -8.97 -8.20
C PHE A 21 -4.07 -9.92 -9.31
N HIS A 22 -2.95 -9.61 -9.95
CA HIS A 22 -2.31 -10.48 -10.91
C HIS A 22 -0.97 -10.95 -10.34
N PHE A 23 -0.72 -12.26 -10.40
CA PHE A 23 0.50 -12.84 -9.88
C PHE A 23 1.41 -13.23 -11.06
N TYR A 24 2.41 -12.41 -11.36
CA TYR A 24 3.44 -12.71 -12.35
C TYR A 24 4.60 -13.48 -11.71
N ASN A 25 5.57 -13.92 -12.53
CA ASN A 25 6.74 -14.65 -12.04
C ASN A 25 7.62 -13.76 -11.14
N ASP A 26 7.90 -12.53 -11.57
CA ASP A 26 8.89 -11.67 -10.92
C ASP A 26 8.26 -10.64 -9.96
N PHE A 27 6.98 -10.33 -10.15
CA PHE A 27 6.26 -9.37 -9.32
C PHE A 27 4.77 -9.71 -9.25
N ASN A 28 4.07 -9.03 -8.37
CA ASN A 28 2.62 -9.00 -8.36
C ASN A 28 2.12 -7.65 -8.83
N GLU A 29 0.96 -7.61 -9.48
CA GLU A 29 0.34 -6.36 -9.88
C GLU A 29 -1.00 -6.21 -9.17
N PHE A 30 -1.13 -5.12 -8.43
CA PHE A 30 -2.34 -4.77 -7.71
C PHE A 30 -3.01 -3.59 -8.39
N TYR A 31 -4.29 -3.75 -8.71
CA TYR A 31 -5.16 -2.71 -9.21
C TYR A 31 -6.24 -2.44 -8.18
N TYR A 32 -6.40 -1.19 -7.80
CA TYR A 32 -7.53 -0.75 -6.99
C TYR A 32 -8.50 0.05 -7.84
N TYR A 33 -9.77 -0.34 -7.76
CA TYR A 33 -10.87 0.33 -8.44
C TYR A 33 -11.89 0.77 -7.38
N SER A 34 -11.76 2.00 -6.86
CA SER A 34 -12.80 2.51 -5.97
C SER A 34 -14.11 2.69 -6.74
N LYS A 35 -15.17 2.00 -6.31
CA LYS A 35 -16.52 2.13 -6.88
C LYS A 35 -17.40 3.18 -6.16
N VAL A 36 -16.94 3.73 -5.04
CA VAL A 36 -17.81 4.47 -4.12
C VAL A 36 -17.35 5.92 -3.95
N TYR A 37 -18.17 6.84 -4.45
CA TYR A 37 -18.25 8.18 -3.90
C TYR A 37 -18.92 8.05 -2.52
N GLY A 38 -18.12 8.05 -1.46
CA GLY A 38 -18.63 8.09 -0.09
C GLY A 38 -18.81 9.53 0.37
N THR A 39 -19.69 9.72 1.34
CA THR A 39 -19.63 10.83 2.30
C THR A 39 -19.64 10.22 3.70
N SER A 40 -18.72 10.67 4.54
CA SER A 40 -18.67 10.32 5.97
C SER A 40 -18.51 11.62 6.70
N GLY A 41 -19.61 12.12 7.24
CA GLY A 41 -19.71 13.51 7.67
C GLY A 41 -19.49 14.50 6.52
N LYS A 42 -18.55 15.44 6.68
CA LYS A 42 -18.21 16.50 5.69
C LYS A 42 -17.15 16.11 4.67
N ALA A 43 -16.55 14.91 4.76
CA ALA A 43 -15.49 14.48 3.85
C ALA A 43 -16.09 13.82 2.60
N ILE A 44 -15.76 14.37 1.42
CA ILE A 44 -16.10 13.79 0.11
C ILE A 44 -14.98 12.83 -0.27
N TYR A 45 -15.33 11.59 -0.58
CA TYR A 45 -14.36 10.58 -1.01
C TYR A 45 -14.23 10.62 -2.52
N TYR A 46 -13.02 10.87 -3.02
CA TYR A 46 -12.74 10.74 -4.44
C TYR A 46 -12.20 9.35 -4.76
N PRO A 47 -12.77 8.65 -5.76
CA PRO A 47 -12.25 7.35 -6.17
C PRO A 47 -10.83 7.52 -6.73
N ASN A 48 -9.83 7.04 -5.98
CA ASN A 48 -8.48 6.91 -6.48
C ASN A 48 -8.36 5.52 -7.10
N HIS A 49 -8.38 5.46 -8.43
CA HIS A 49 -7.99 4.25 -9.13
C HIS A 49 -6.48 4.27 -9.30
N PHE A 50 -5.82 3.18 -8.93
CA PHE A 50 -4.39 3.06 -9.15
C PHE A 50 -3.99 1.64 -9.48
N LYS A 51 -2.85 1.51 -10.13
CA LYS A 51 -2.14 0.25 -10.28
C LYS A 51 -0.73 0.37 -9.74
N ILE A 52 -0.21 -0.70 -9.17
CA ILE A 52 1.14 -0.75 -8.61
C ILE A 52 1.70 -2.17 -8.71
N LYS A 53 3.01 -2.27 -8.95
CA LYS A 53 3.76 -3.52 -8.79
C LYS A 53 4.22 -3.70 -7.35
N LEU A 54 4.09 -4.92 -6.87
CA LEU A 54 4.45 -5.35 -5.53
C LEU A 54 5.42 -6.54 -5.61
N PRO A 55 6.34 -6.68 -4.65
CA PRO A 55 7.17 -7.87 -4.53
C PRO A 55 6.36 -9.17 -4.44
N LYS A 56 7.02 -10.29 -4.77
CA LYS A 56 6.48 -11.64 -4.54
C LYS A 56 6.47 -12.00 -3.05
N LYS A 57 5.86 -13.14 -2.73
CA LYS A 57 5.82 -13.78 -1.40
C LYS A 57 5.03 -12.97 -0.39
N ILE A 58 3.86 -12.51 -0.81
CA ILE A 58 2.90 -11.84 0.09
C ILE A 58 2.29 -12.90 1.00
N ILE A 59 2.44 -12.71 2.31
CA ILE A 59 1.87 -13.62 3.32
C ILE A 59 0.39 -13.32 3.50
N THR A 60 0.06 -12.04 3.61
CA THR A 60 -1.30 -11.56 3.79
C THR A 60 -1.36 -10.11 3.31
N TRP A 61 -2.56 -9.66 3.02
CA TRP A 61 -2.83 -8.27 2.71
C TRP A 61 -4.21 -7.89 3.23
N GLY A 62 -4.47 -6.59 3.32
CA GLY A 62 -5.75 -6.05 3.74
C GLY A 62 -5.95 -4.64 3.25
N ALA A 63 -7.20 -4.19 3.22
CA ALA A 63 -7.55 -2.82 2.90
C ALA A 63 -8.60 -2.31 3.88
N SER A 64 -8.44 -1.05 4.30
CA SER A 64 -9.44 -0.32 5.08
C SER A 64 -9.46 1.12 4.61
N ASP A 65 -10.63 1.58 4.16
CA ASP A 65 -10.80 2.89 3.52
C ASP A 65 -9.81 3.08 2.35
N ASN A 66 -8.94 4.08 2.46
CA ASN A 66 -7.90 4.41 1.49
C ASN A 66 -6.50 3.87 1.87
N ASN A 67 -6.45 2.90 2.78
CA ASN A 67 -5.22 2.28 3.27
C ASN A 67 -5.14 0.83 2.79
N PHE A 68 -3.99 0.47 2.22
CA PHE A 68 -3.72 -0.87 1.68
C PHE A 68 -2.44 -1.40 2.31
N PHE A 69 -2.51 -2.56 2.96
CA PHE A 69 -1.39 -3.18 3.65
C PHE A 69 -1.01 -4.48 2.95
N PHE A 70 0.26 -4.65 2.61
CA PHE A 70 0.82 -5.86 2.05
C PHE A 70 1.95 -6.35 2.95
N GLU A 71 1.76 -7.51 3.57
CA GLU A 71 2.71 -8.05 4.53
C GLU A 71 3.53 -9.20 3.93
N TYR A 72 4.83 -9.14 4.17
CA TYR A 72 5.83 -10.13 3.78
C TYR A 72 6.51 -10.72 5.01
N ASN A 73 7.41 -11.69 4.78
CA ASN A 73 8.12 -12.35 5.86
C ASN A 73 8.85 -11.39 6.80
N SER A 74 8.90 -11.80 8.07
CA SER A 74 9.49 -11.02 9.16
C SER A 74 8.84 -9.65 9.36
N LYS A 75 7.53 -9.52 9.07
CA LYS A 75 6.74 -8.29 9.25
C LYS A 75 7.31 -7.12 8.45
N GLN A 76 7.80 -7.39 7.25
CA GLN A 76 8.08 -6.36 6.25
C GLN A 76 6.73 -5.94 5.66
N ILE A 77 6.44 -4.65 5.62
CA ILE A 77 5.12 -4.16 5.21
C ILE A 77 5.30 -3.09 4.13
N ILE A 78 4.51 -3.20 3.06
CA ILE A 78 4.24 -2.08 2.16
C ILE A 78 2.86 -1.57 2.49
N TRP A 79 2.76 -0.31 2.87
CA TRP A 79 1.51 0.35 3.19
C TRP A 79 1.29 1.54 2.25
N ILE A 80 0.18 1.52 1.52
CA ILE A 80 -0.23 2.60 0.64
C ILE A 80 -1.37 3.34 1.30
N LYS A 81 -1.21 4.66 1.49
CA LYS A 81 -2.24 5.56 1.97
C LYS A 81 -2.55 6.56 0.85
N SER A 82 -3.77 6.53 0.35
CA SER A 82 -4.24 7.50 -0.64
C SER A 82 -5.08 8.59 0.01
N ALA A 83 -4.93 9.84 -0.43
CA ALA A 83 -5.65 10.97 0.17
C ALA A 83 -7.16 10.90 -0.08
N TYR A 84 -7.91 11.44 0.88
CA TYR A 84 -9.36 11.57 0.84
C TYR A 84 -9.85 12.79 0.04
N GLU A 85 -9.05 13.86 -0.04
CA GLU A 85 -9.46 15.17 -0.59
C GLU A 85 -8.80 15.49 -1.95
N ASN A 86 -9.22 16.60 -2.58
CA ASN A 86 -8.51 17.29 -3.67
C ASN A 86 -7.20 17.91 -3.17
N SER A 87 -6.35 17.12 -2.51
CA SER A 87 -4.97 17.51 -2.22
C SER A 87 -4.26 17.74 -3.55
N LYS A 88 -3.64 18.91 -3.72
CA LYS A 88 -2.82 19.18 -4.90
C LYS A 88 -1.73 18.11 -4.95
N GLU A 89 -1.73 17.34 -6.02
CA GLU A 89 -0.61 16.45 -6.34
C GLU A 89 0.64 17.32 -6.47
N GLU A 90 1.66 17.02 -5.68
CA GLU A 90 2.97 17.58 -5.93
C GLU A 90 3.54 16.90 -7.16
N LYS A 91 4.05 17.70 -8.12
CA LYS A 91 4.54 17.17 -9.40
C LYS A 91 5.67 16.16 -9.25
N ASN A 92 6.37 16.18 -8.12
CA ASN A 92 7.56 15.38 -7.90
C ASN A 92 7.34 14.44 -6.72
N TRP A 93 7.49 13.15 -6.98
CA TRP A 93 7.56 12.17 -5.90
C TRP A 93 8.88 12.33 -5.14
N MET A 94 8.81 12.28 -3.81
CA MET A 94 9.94 12.40 -2.90
C MET A 94 10.10 11.15 -2.04
N ILE A 95 11.35 10.84 -1.69
CA ILE A 95 11.71 9.72 -0.81
C ILE A 95 12.27 10.29 0.49
N TYR A 96 11.77 9.78 1.61
CA TYR A 96 12.20 10.17 2.96
C TYR A 96 12.54 8.94 3.79
N ASP A 97 13.46 9.11 4.74
CA ASP A 97 13.56 8.18 5.85
C ASP A 97 12.28 8.23 6.69
N TYR A 98 11.80 7.06 7.07
CA TYR A 98 10.56 6.93 7.82
C TYR A 98 10.85 6.31 9.19
N CYS A 99 10.87 7.13 10.23
CA CYS A 99 11.13 6.65 11.59
C CYS A 99 9.93 5.87 12.14
N CYS A 100 10.21 4.78 12.86
CA CYS A 100 9.22 3.92 13.50
C CYS A 100 8.34 4.68 14.51
N ASP A 101 8.84 5.75 15.12
CA ASP A 101 8.09 6.55 16.11
C ASP A 101 6.88 7.30 15.50
N ASN A 102 6.83 7.41 14.16
CA ASN A 102 5.69 7.98 13.46
C ASN A 102 4.54 6.99 13.26
N ILE A 103 4.79 5.69 13.41
CA ILE A 103 3.80 4.64 13.17
C ILE A 103 2.77 4.56 14.29
N ASP A 104 3.21 4.73 15.53
CA ASP A 104 2.35 4.74 16.70
C ASP A 104 1.41 5.95 16.73
N LYS A 105 1.59 6.90 15.80
CA LYS A 105 0.73 8.08 15.65
C LYS A 105 -0.28 7.95 14.51
N ASP A 106 -0.13 6.99 13.60
CA ASP A 106 -1.11 6.78 12.53
C ASP A 106 -2.13 5.71 12.92
N ARG A 107 -3.36 6.16 13.15
CA ARG A 107 -4.49 5.33 13.59
C ARG A 107 -4.77 4.14 12.65
N HIS A 108 -4.58 4.29 11.34
CA HIS A 108 -4.86 3.20 10.41
C HIS A 108 -3.80 2.09 10.51
N PHE A 109 -2.53 2.46 10.71
CA PHE A 109 -1.48 1.48 10.96
C PHE A 109 -1.68 0.79 12.30
N LEU A 110 -2.00 1.54 13.36
CA LEU A 110 -2.32 0.98 14.68
C LEU A 110 -3.45 -0.05 14.60
N TRP A 111 -4.55 0.29 13.92
CA TRP A 111 -5.67 -0.63 13.72
C TRP A 111 -5.21 -1.94 13.06
N TYR A 112 -4.45 -1.85 11.97
CA TYR A 112 -3.90 -3.04 11.30
C TYR A 112 -2.99 -3.82 12.27
N TRP A 113 -2.10 -3.13 12.99
CA TRP A 113 -1.16 -3.75 13.92
C TRP A 113 -1.86 -4.50 15.07
N GLU A 114 -2.92 -3.91 15.62
CA GLU A 114 -3.77 -4.48 16.65
C GLU A 114 -4.60 -5.67 16.14
N GLU A 115 -5.20 -5.56 14.95
CA GLU A 115 -5.93 -6.65 14.31
C GLU A 115 -5.02 -7.89 14.13
N ARG A 116 -3.76 -7.66 13.75
CA ARG A 116 -2.75 -8.70 13.63
C ARG A 116 -2.19 -9.18 14.98
N ARG A 117 -2.59 -8.55 16.08
CA ARG A 117 -2.12 -8.81 17.46
C ARG A 117 -0.60 -8.74 17.58
N TYR A 118 0.02 -7.78 16.89
CA TYR A 118 1.46 -7.60 16.93
C TYR A 118 1.91 -6.83 18.17
N ASN A 119 3.02 -7.26 18.76
CA ASN A 119 3.62 -6.57 19.90
C ASN A 119 4.51 -5.42 19.40
N SER A 120 4.22 -4.18 19.81
CA SER A 120 4.97 -2.97 19.46
C SER A 120 6.45 -3.03 19.90
N LYS A 121 6.78 -3.74 20.99
CA LYS A 121 8.17 -3.97 21.42
C LYS A 121 9.01 -4.75 20.40
N TYR A 122 8.38 -5.42 19.43
CA TYR A 122 9.07 -6.17 18.37
C TYR A 122 9.74 -5.25 17.35
N LEU A 123 9.29 -4.00 17.24
CA LEU A 123 9.82 -3.01 16.29
C LEU A 123 10.99 -2.23 16.89
N SER A 124 10.97 -1.99 18.20
CA SER A 124 11.89 -1.06 18.86
C SER A 124 13.23 -1.65 19.29
N LEU A 125 13.45 -2.98 19.21
CA LEU A 125 14.52 -3.59 20.00
C LEU A 125 15.68 -4.28 19.30
N LYS A 126 15.71 -4.58 17.97
CA LYS A 126 16.84 -5.38 17.45
C LYS A 126 17.04 -5.52 15.93
N ASN A 127 16.91 -4.44 15.16
CA ASN A 127 16.89 -4.57 13.70
C ASN A 127 17.87 -3.60 13.02
N THR A 128 19.18 -3.78 13.25
CA THR A 128 20.24 -2.95 12.64
C THR A 128 20.27 -2.99 11.11
N ASN A 129 19.73 -4.05 10.50
CA ASN A 129 19.74 -4.25 9.04
C ASN A 129 18.34 -4.06 8.44
N ARG A 130 17.52 -3.22 9.06
CA ARG A 130 16.17 -2.88 8.59
C ARG A 130 16.06 -1.39 8.35
N VAL A 131 15.39 -1.07 7.27
CA VAL A 131 15.17 0.30 6.83
C VAL A 131 13.68 0.52 6.58
N SER A 132 13.25 1.73 6.89
CA SER A 132 11.89 2.19 6.64
C SER A 132 11.97 3.46 5.80
N LYS A 133 11.22 3.50 4.70
CA LYS A 133 11.21 4.63 3.75
C LYS A 133 9.78 5.03 3.44
N LYS A 134 9.57 6.32 3.20
CA LYS A 134 8.32 6.88 2.68
C LYS A 134 8.57 7.42 1.28
N TYR A 135 7.77 7.00 0.32
CA TYR A 135 7.73 7.53 -1.03
C TYR A 135 6.38 8.24 -1.26
N SER A 136 6.39 9.52 -1.57
CA SER A 136 5.17 10.34 -1.56
C SER A 136 5.14 11.41 -2.63
N ASN A 137 3.97 11.72 -3.17
CA ASN A 137 3.69 12.90 -4.00
C ASN A 137 2.72 13.88 -3.30
N GLY A 138 2.64 13.82 -1.97
CA GLY A 138 1.69 14.59 -1.15
C GLY A 138 0.26 14.05 -1.15
N LYS A 139 -0.21 13.47 -2.27
CA LYS A 139 -1.54 12.85 -2.39
C LYS A 139 -1.54 11.37 -2.02
N ILE A 140 -0.47 10.65 -2.34
CA ILE A 140 -0.29 9.23 -2.02
C ILE A 140 1.00 9.10 -1.23
N ASP A 141 0.92 8.38 -0.13
CA ASP A 141 2.06 7.91 0.63
C ASP A 141 2.20 6.41 0.44
N ILE A 142 3.40 5.97 0.05
CA ILE A 142 3.80 4.57 0.09
C ILE A 142 4.88 4.42 1.14
N ILE A 143 4.59 3.67 2.18
CA ILE A 143 5.47 3.43 3.31
C ILE A 143 5.99 2.00 3.21
N LEU A 144 7.30 1.90 3.01
CA LEU A 144 8.06 0.67 3.09
C LEU A 144 8.54 0.54 4.53
N PHE A 145 7.91 -0.33 5.32
CA PHE A 145 8.15 -0.42 6.75
C PHE A 145 8.87 -1.71 7.14
N ASN A 146 9.91 -1.58 7.96
CA ASN A 146 10.71 -2.68 8.51
C ASN A 146 11.29 -3.61 7.41
N ILE A 147 11.59 -3.03 6.24
CA ILE A 147 12.14 -3.75 5.08
C ILE A 147 13.59 -4.12 5.37
N LYS A 148 14.02 -5.32 4.97
CA LYS A 148 15.44 -5.67 5.02
C LYS A 148 16.25 -4.76 4.12
N GLU A 149 17.41 -4.33 4.57
CA GLU A 149 18.32 -3.52 3.75
C GLU A 149 18.61 -4.17 2.39
N GLU A 150 18.81 -5.49 2.34
CA GLU A 150 19.05 -6.22 1.09
C GLU A 150 17.87 -6.15 0.09
N ASN A 151 16.65 -5.89 0.55
CA ASN A 151 15.43 -5.87 -0.27
C ASN A 151 14.98 -4.45 -0.65
N ILE A 152 15.49 -3.41 0.01
CA ILE A 152 14.90 -2.06 -0.06
C ILE A 152 14.92 -1.50 -1.48
N THR A 153 16.01 -1.71 -2.21
CA THR A 153 16.17 -1.21 -3.58
C THR A 153 15.13 -1.83 -4.50
N GLU A 154 14.97 -3.16 -4.48
CA GLU A 154 13.99 -3.86 -5.30
C GLU A 154 12.55 -3.43 -4.95
N TYR A 155 12.23 -3.36 -3.66
CA TYR A 155 10.89 -2.99 -3.21
C TYR A 155 10.57 -1.55 -3.63
N LEU A 156 11.52 -0.64 -3.50
CA LEU A 156 11.36 0.76 -3.87
C LEU A 156 11.15 0.92 -5.39
N GLU A 157 11.93 0.22 -6.21
CA GLU A 157 11.77 0.26 -7.68
C GLU A 157 10.40 -0.29 -8.12
N LEU A 158 9.90 -1.33 -7.46
CA LEU A 158 8.56 -1.85 -7.74
C LEU A 158 7.48 -0.85 -7.36
N VAL A 159 7.52 -0.24 -6.18
CA VAL A 159 6.45 0.68 -5.77
C VAL A 159 6.44 2.00 -6.53
N LYS A 160 7.59 2.43 -7.08
CA LYS A 160 7.68 3.57 -8.02
C LYS A 160 6.85 3.37 -9.29
N SER A 161 6.42 2.13 -9.59
CA SER A 161 5.51 1.86 -10.69
C SER A 161 4.06 2.31 -10.44
N LEU A 162 3.74 2.87 -9.28
CA LEU A 162 2.39 3.35 -8.99
C LEU A 162 1.94 4.34 -10.05
N LYS A 163 0.80 4.03 -10.67
CA LYS A 163 0.15 4.91 -11.65
C LYS A 163 -1.29 5.13 -11.23
N LEU A 164 -1.67 6.39 -11.11
CA LEU A 164 -3.06 6.79 -11.03
C LEU A 164 -3.74 6.51 -12.38
N ILE A 165 -4.94 5.94 -12.33
CA ILE A 165 -5.75 5.66 -13.50
C ILE A 165 -6.85 6.72 -13.52
N THR A 166 -6.70 7.73 -14.36
CA THR A 166 -7.74 8.73 -14.59
C THR A 166 -8.71 8.18 -15.63
N TYR A 167 -9.99 8.07 -15.28
CA TYR A 167 -11.02 7.95 -16.32
C TYR A 167 -11.24 9.35 -16.89
N GLU A 168 -10.86 9.56 -18.15
CA GLU A 168 -11.34 10.71 -18.89
C GLU A 168 -12.87 10.62 -18.89
N ARG A 169 -13.55 11.61 -18.29
CA ARG A 169 -14.97 11.81 -18.56
C ARG A 169 -15.04 12.13 -20.05
N ASN A 170 -15.41 11.15 -20.86
CA ASN A 170 -15.93 11.41 -22.19
C ASN A 170 -17.09 12.39 -21.99
N GLY A 171 -16.84 13.65 -22.32
CA GLY A 171 -17.87 14.65 -22.43
C GLY A 171 -18.79 14.20 -23.55
N ASN A 172 -19.85 13.49 -23.19
CA ASN A 172 -20.98 13.33 -24.08
C ASN A 172 -21.51 14.73 -24.33
N GLY A 173 -21.21 15.24 -25.52
CA GLY A 173 -21.88 16.38 -26.11
C GLY A 173 -23.38 16.16 -25.95
N SER A 174 -24.03 17.14 -25.35
CA SER A 174 -25.47 17.29 -25.42
C SER A 174 -25.70 18.45 -26.37
N ASN A 175 -26.47 18.14 -27.42
CA ASN A 175 -26.86 18.96 -28.56
C ASN A 175 -27.35 20.36 -28.19
#